data_AF-A0A8I0ZLS6-F1
#
_entry.id   AF-A0A8I0ZLS6-F1
#
_cell.length_a   1.000
_cell.length_b   1.000
_cell.length_c   1.000
_cell.angle_alpha   90.00
_cell.angle_beta   90.00
_cell.angle_gamma   90.00
#
_symmetry.space_group_name_H-M   'P 1'
#
loop_
_entity.id
_entity.type
_entity.pdbx_description
1 polymer ?
#
loop_
_entity_poly.entity_id
_entity_poly.type
_entity_poly.pdbx_seq_one_letter_code
_entity_poly.pdbx_strand_id
1 'polypeptide(L)'
;MAKDGWEFWRVSNASSGALEWLAVTRPGARAAIDREKVWTLLPKSHMFLANWFLTADFEREDDANKWVYENRLVEVREVALEVPEPSTATVTRLTHPESSLTLNQIDRHPVDKLLGKRVADKLENRT
;
A
#
# COMPACT_ATOMS: atom_id res chain seq x y z
N MET A 1 -17.83 3.73 6.38
CA MET A 1 -17.83 2.26 6.43
C MET A 1 -16.75 1.75 5.49
N ALA A 2 -15.76 1.03 6.02
CA ALA A 2 -14.76 0.32 5.23
C ALA A 2 -15.46 -0.58 4.22
N LYS A 3 -15.20 -0.39 2.93
CA LYS A 3 -15.71 -1.27 1.88
C LYS A 3 -15.00 -2.61 2.05
N ASP A 4 -15.76 -3.68 2.34
CA ASP A 4 -15.31 -5.07 2.26
C ASP A 4 -14.15 -5.50 3.20
N GLY A 5 -14.01 -4.83 4.35
CA GLY A 5 -13.01 -5.19 5.37
C GLY A 5 -11.58 -4.72 5.08
N TRP A 6 -11.43 -3.76 4.16
CA TRP A 6 -10.16 -3.09 3.86
C TRP A 6 -10.01 -1.79 4.64
N GLU A 7 -8.79 -1.53 5.08
CA GLU A 7 -8.39 -0.25 5.67
C GLU A 7 -7.37 0.43 4.76
N PHE A 8 -7.39 1.76 4.77
CA PHE A 8 -6.59 2.58 3.86
C PHE A 8 -5.73 3.54 4.68
N TRP A 9 -4.45 3.60 4.31
CA TRP A 9 -3.43 4.31 5.07
C TRP A 9 -2.68 5.25 4.15
N ARG A 10 -2.68 6.54 4.51
CA ARG A 10 -1.72 7.49 3.96
C ARG A 10 -0.40 7.24 4.68
N VAL A 11 0.64 6.92 3.93
CA VAL A 11 1.94 6.56 4.49
C VAL A 11 2.98 7.60 4.09
N SER A 12 3.43 8.33 5.10
CA SER A 12 4.44 9.37 4.94
C SER A 12 5.76 8.95 5.57
N ASN A 13 6.87 9.40 4.99
CA ASN A 13 8.18 9.25 5.61
C ASN A 13 8.21 9.99 6.95
N ALA A 14 8.61 9.33 8.03
CA ALA A 14 8.59 9.94 9.36
C ALA A 14 9.55 11.13 9.49
N SER A 15 10.67 11.13 8.75
CA SER A 15 11.67 12.19 8.82
C SER A 15 11.35 13.39 7.93
N SER A 16 10.86 13.16 6.71
CA SER A 16 10.60 14.25 5.76
C SER A 16 9.13 14.70 5.70
N GLY A 17 8.20 13.91 6.26
CA GLY A 17 6.76 14.13 6.15
C GLY A 17 6.19 13.92 4.74
N ALA A 18 7.02 13.55 3.76
CA ALA A 18 6.60 13.37 2.38
C ALA A 18 5.72 12.13 2.24
N LEU A 19 4.63 12.26 1.48
CA LEU A 19 3.81 11.12 1.06
C LEU A 19 4.63 10.18 0.19
N GLU A 20 4.82 8.94 0.63
CA GLU A 20 5.52 7.92 -0.15
C GLU A 20 4.57 6.86 -0.70
N TRP A 21 3.53 6.49 0.08
CA TRP A 21 2.62 5.42 -0.30
C TRP A 21 1.17 5.70 0.07
N LEU A 22 0.27 5.14 -0.74
CA LEU A 22 -1.06 4.77 -0.28
C LEU A 22 -1.03 3.27 -0.02
N ALA A 23 -1.23 2.88 1.24
CA ALA A 23 -1.23 1.49 1.66
C ALA A 23 -2.64 1.02 2.00
N VAL A 24 -2.84 -0.30 1.93
CA VAL A 24 -4.04 -0.98 2.37
C VAL A 24 -3.70 -2.20 3.21
N THR A 25 -4.54 -2.48 4.19
CA THR A 25 -4.50 -3.69 5.02
C THR A 25 -5.87 -4.36 5.04
N ARG A 26 -5.92 -5.64 5.38
CA ARG A 26 -7.16 -6.42 5.44
C ARG A 26 -7.28 -7.18 6.77
N PRO A 27 -7.51 -6.49 7.90
CA PRO A 27 -7.50 -7.11 9.22
C PRO A 27 -8.55 -8.23 9.39
N GLY A 28 -9.64 -8.18 8.60
CA GLY A 28 -10.68 -9.22 8.58
C GLY A 28 -10.40 -10.42 7.66
N ALA A 29 -9.20 -10.55 7.07
CA ALA A 29 -8.87 -11.64 6.17
C ALA A 29 -8.87 -13.01 6.87
N ARG A 30 -9.22 -14.07 6.14
CA ARG A 30 -9.25 -15.44 6.67
C ARG A 30 -7.85 -16.00 6.90
N ALA A 31 -6.93 -15.75 5.97
CA ALA A 31 -5.54 -16.19 6.10
C ALA A 31 -4.81 -15.29 7.09
N ALA A 32 -3.95 -15.86 7.94
CA ALA A 32 -3.16 -15.09 8.90
C ALA A 32 -2.27 -14.06 8.20
N ILE A 33 -1.51 -14.51 7.21
CA ILE A 33 -0.61 -13.63 6.45
C ILE A 33 -1.34 -12.44 5.81
N ASP A 34 -2.57 -12.60 5.34
CA ASP A 34 -3.32 -11.50 4.70
C ASP A 34 -3.89 -10.50 5.70
N ARG A 35 -3.93 -10.83 7.00
CA ARG A 35 -4.30 -9.87 8.06
C ARG A 35 -3.15 -8.94 8.41
N GLU A 36 -1.93 -9.44 8.26
CA GLU A 36 -0.66 -8.82 8.61
C GLU A 36 -0.08 -8.01 7.44
N LYS A 37 -0.31 -8.49 6.20
CA LYS A 37 0.26 -7.88 5.00
C LYS A 37 -0.23 -6.45 4.75
N VAL A 38 0.72 -5.63 4.31
CA VAL A 38 0.47 -4.29 3.77
C VAL A 38 0.67 -4.31 2.26
N TRP A 39 -0.33 -3.86 1.50
CA TRP A 39 -0.21 -3.66 0.06
C TRP A 39 -0.14 -2.17 -0.27
N THR A 40 0.72 -1.77 -1.20
CA THR A 40 0.89 -0.36 -1.60
C THR A 40 0.56 -0.11 -3.06
N LEU A 41 -0.06 1.04 -3.33
CA LEU A 41 -0.36 1.50 -4.68
C LEU A 41 0.93 1.67 -5.51
N LEU A 42 0.93 1.09 -6.70
CA LEU A 42 1.85 1.35 -7.80
C LEU A 42 1.08 2.10 -8.91
N PRO A 43 1.12 3.45 -8.93
CA PRO A 43 0.27 4.26 -9.78
C PRO A 43 0.26 3.85 -11.25
N LYS A 44 1.43 3.71 -11.90
CA LYS A 44 1.52 3.35 -13.33
C LYS A 44 0.97 1.97 -13.67
N SER A 45 1.01 1.03 -12.74
CA SER A 45 0.51 -0.33 -12.98
C SER A 45 -0.98 -0.50 -12.67
N HIS A 46 -1.59 0.50 -12.01
CA HIS A 46 -2.96 0.42 -11.49
C HIS A 46 -3.21 -0.76 -10.55
N MET A 47 -2.17 -1.16 -9.80
CA MET A 47 -2.22 -2.26 -8.84
C MET A 47 -1.76 -1.80 -7.45
N PHE A 48 -2.33 -2.40 -6.43
CA PHE A 48 -1.71 -2.52 -5.12
C PHE A 48 -0.85 -3.77 -5.10
N LEU A 49 0.42 -3.66 -4.73
CA LEU A 49 1.37 -4.77 -4.61
C LEU A 49 1.73 -4.99 -3.15
N ALA A 50 1.83 -6.25 -2.73
CA ALA A 50 2.33 -6.61 -1.40
C ALA A 50 3.70 -5.96 -1.16
N ASN A 51 3.83 -5.26 -0.04
CA ASN A 51 5.01 -4.46 0.28
C ASN A 51 5.65 -4.97 1.56
N TRP A 52 6.71 -5.76 1.43
CA TRP A 52 7.38 -6.37 2.57
C TRP A 52 8.11 -5.34 3.45
N PHE A 53 8.53 -4.18 2.90
CA PHE A 53 9.12 -3.10 3.68
C PHE A 53 8.11 -2.52 4.68
N LEU A 54 6.92 -2.19 4.18
CA LEU A 54 5.86 -1.63 5.02
C LEU A 54 5.20 -2.70 5.88
N THR A 55 5.15 -3.96 5.45
CA THR A 55 4.67 -5.06 6.30
C THR A 55 5.57 -5.22 7.52
N ALA A 56 6.89 -5.31 7.30
CA ALA A 56 7.87 -5.38 8.38
C ALA A 56 7.80 -4.16 9.31
N ASP A 57 7.60 -2.97 8.75
CA ASP A 57 7.56 -1.73 9.52
C ASP A 57 6.24 -1.55 10.29
N PHE A 58 5.10 -1.87 9.67
CA PHE A 58 3.77 -1.73 10.28
C PHE A 58 3.56 -2.64 11.50
N GLU A 59 4.24 -3.79 11.55
CA GLU A 59 4.20 -4.72 12.68
C GLU A 59 5.16 -4.36 13.83
N ARG A 60 6.00 -3.34 13.66
CA ARG A 60 6.97 -2.96 14.70
C ARG A 60 6.24 -2.44 15.94
N GLU A 61 6.63 -2.99 17.10
CA GLU A 61 6.21 -2.52 18.42
C GLU A 61 7.18 -1.49 19.01
N ASP A 62 8.38 -1.36 18.45
CA ASP A 62 9.30 -0.28 18.78
C ASP A 62 8.88 0.99 18.03
N ASP A 63 8.81 2.16 18.70
CA ASP A 63 8.41 3.45 18.09
C ASP A 63 9.43 3.96 17.02
N ALA A 64 10.28 3.10 16.48
CA ALA A 64 11.29 3.39 15.46
C ALA A 64 10.78 3.07 14.05
N ASN A 65 9.47 3.20 13.80
CA ASN A 65 8.91 3.13 12.46
C ASN A 65 9.56 4.17 11.55
N LYS A 66 9.97 3.73 10.36
CA LYS A 66 10.44 4.64 9.32
C LYS A 66 9.29 5.45 8.71
N TRP A 67 8.07 4.92 8.77
CA TRP A 67 6.89 5.53 8.20
C TRP A 67 5.84 5.86 9.26
N VAL A 68 5.08 6.91 9.00
CA VAL A 68 3.89 7.28 9.78
C VAL A 68 2.66 6.83 9.00
N TYR A 69 1.78 6.07 9.67
CA TYR A 69 0.57 5.51 9.09
C TYR A 69 -0.65 6.30 9.58
N GLU A 70 -1.27 7.04 8.68
CA GLU A 70 -2.50 7.77 8.98
C GLU A 70 -3.69 7.04 8.34
N ASN A 71 -4.61 6.52 9.16
CA ASN A 71 -5.84 5.93 8.63
C ASN A 71 -6.68 7.03 7.98
N ARG A 72 -6.96 6.89 6.67
CA ARG A 72 -7.63 7.92 5.85
C ARG A 72 -8.72 7.29 4.99
N LEU A 73 -9.86 7.02 5.61
CA LEU A 73 -11.03 6.42 4.94
C LEU A 73 -11.78 7.36 3.98
N VAL A 74 -11.77 8.69 4.24
CA VAL A 74 -12.62 9.65 3.50
C VAL A 74 -11.92 10.17 2.24
N GLU A 75 -10.63 10.45 2.31
CA GLU A 75 -9.86 11.14 1.26
C GLU A 75 -9.00 10.18 0.42
N VAL A 76 -9.17 8.87 0.60
CA VAL A 76 -8.33 7.83 -0.02
C VAL A 76 -8.16 7.99 -1.54
N ARG A 77 -9.22 8.43 -2.22
CA ARG A 77 -9.23 8.60 -3.68
C ARG A 77 -8.39 9.79 -4.14
N GLU A 78 -8.28 10.82 -3.31
CA GLU A 78 -7.46 12.01 -3.59
C GLU A 78 -6.01 11.67 -3.32
N VAL A 79 -5.73 11.05 -2.16
CA VAL A 79 -4.39 10.54 -1.82
C VAL A 79 -3.84 9.64 -2.92
N ALA A 80 -4.65 8.72 -3.47
CA ALA A 80 -4.23 7.83 -4.56
C ALA A 80 -3.67 8.57 -5.79
N LEU A 81 -4.20 9.77 -6.09
CA LEU A 81 -3.76 10.60 -7.22
C LEU A 81 -2.50 11.42 -6.90
N GLU A 82 -2.19 11.60 -5.62
CA GLU A 82 -1.01 12.32 -5.14
C GLU A 82 0.20 11.40 -4.91
N VAL A 83 -0.03 10.09 -4.70
CA VAL A 83 1.05 9.12 -4.48
C VAL A 83 2.07 9.20 -5.63
N PRO A 84 3.37 9.41 -5.33
CA PRO A 84 4.41 9.42 -6.35
C PRO A 84 4.62 8.02 -6.94
N GLU A 85 5.09 7.95 -8.17
CA GLU A 85 5.53 6.67 -8.74
C GLU A 85 6.82 6.22 -8.06
N PRO A 86 6.89 5.01 -7.48
CA PRO A 86 8.13 4.51 -6.90
C PRO A 86 9.18 4.23 -7.97
N SER A 87 10.45 4.29 -7.57
CA SER A 87 11.56 3.99 -8.49
C SER A 87 11.53 2.52 -8.95
N THR A 88 12.06 2.25 -10.14
CA THR A 88 12.21 0.87 -10.65
C THR A 88 13.04 -0.01 -9.70
N ALA A 89 14.06 0.56 -9.04
CA ALA A 89 14.84 -0.15 -8.04
C ALA A 89 13.98 -0.55 -6.84
N THR A 90 13.12 0.35 -6.36
CA THR A 90 12.16 0.04 -5.29
C THR A 90 11.22 -1.07 -5.70
N VAL A 91 10.59 -0.98 -6.88
CA VAL A 91 9.66 -2.01 -7.39
C VAL A 91 10.35 -3.36 -7.55
N THR A 92 11.59 -3.38 -8.03
CA THR A 92 12.38 -4.62 -8.16
C THR A 92 12.63 -5.26 -6.80
N ARG A 93 12.89 -4.48 -5.76
CA ARG A 93 13.08 -5.02 -4.41
C ARG A 93 11.78 -5.51 -3.79
N LEU A 94 10.63 -4.90 -4.10
CA LEU A 94 9.33 -5.39 -3.63
C LEU A 94 9.04 -6.82 -4.10
N THR A 95 9.49 -7.19 -5.30
CA THR A 95 9.31 -8.53 -5.87
C THR A 95 10.36 -9.55 -5.41
N HIS A 96 11.34 -9.14 -4.60
CA HIS A 96 12.39 -9.99 -4.04
C HIS A 96 12.44 -9.80 -2.52
N PRO A 97 11.48 -10.38 -1.77
CA PRO A 97 11.38 -10.12 -0.33
C PRO A 97 12.57 -10.68 0.45
N GLU A 98 13.10 -9.85 1.35
CA GLU A 98 14.23 -10.21 2.23
C GLU A 98 13.76 -10.53 3.66
N SER A 99 12.52 -10.14 4.02
CA SER A 99 11.88 -10.40 5.32
C SER A 99 10.35 -10.37 5.21
N SER A 100 9.64 -10.77 6.28
CA SER A 100 8.18 -10.72 6.51
C SER A 100 7.29 -11.47 5.51
N LEU A 101 7.64 -11.50 4.23
CA LEU A 101 6.94 -12.19 3.16
C LEU A 101 7.89 -13.16 2.45
N THR A 102 7.31 -14.19 1.85
CA THR A 102 7.97 -15.08 0.89
C THR A 102 7.58 -14.68 -0.53
N LEU A 103 8.33 -15.15 -1.53
CA LEU A 103 8.04 -14.85 -2.94
C LEU A 103 6.59 -15.20 -3.33
N ASN A 104 6.05 -16.30 -2.81
CA ASN A 104 4.67 -16.73 -3.09
C ASN A 104 3.60 -15.87 -2.40
N GLN A 105 3.98 -15.03 -1.45
CA GLN A 105 3.09 -14.11 -0.74
C GLN A 105 3.08 -12.71 -1.37
N ILE A 106 3.91 -12.46 -2.39
CA ILE A 106 3.89 -11.24 -3.19
C ILE A 106 2.74 -11.30 -4.20
N ASP A 107 1.57 -10.89 -3.75
CA ASP A 107 0.35 -10.81 -4.54
C ASP A 107 -0.06 -9.34 -4.78
N ARG A 108 -1.12 -9.18 -5.58
CA ARG A 108 -1.56 -7.87 -6.06
C ARG A 108 -3.08 -7.76 -6.13
N HIS A 109 -3.57 -6.55 -5.86
CA HIS A 109 -4.98 -6.21 -5.94
C HIS A 109 -5.20 -5.06 -6.94
N PRO A 110 -6.14 -5.20 -7.89
CA PRO A 110 -6.45 -4.13 -8.82
C PRO A 110 -7.01 -2.87 -8.15
N VAL A 111 -6.62 -1.69 -8.65
CA VAL A 111 -7.13 -0.40 -8.14
C VAL A 111 -8.64 -0.24 -8.38
N ASP A 112 -9.15 -0.70 -9.51
CA ASP A 112 -10.58 -0.60 -9.83
C ASP A 112 -11.47 -1.37 -8.82
N LYS A 113 -10.94 -2.46 -8.25
CA LYS A 113 -11.61 -3.23 -7.20
C LYS A 113 -11.62 -2.51 -5.85
N LEU A 114 -10.51 -1.87 -5.46
CA LEU A 114 -10.39 -1.25 -4.14
C LEU A 114 -10.88 0.20 -4.10
N LEU A 115 -10.55 1.01 -5.12
CA LEU A 115 -10.84 2.45 -5.16
C LEU A 115 -11.96 2.82 -6.15
N GLY A 116 -12.28 1.90 -7.07
CA GLY A 116 -13.30 2.07 -8.10
C GLY A 116 -12.74 2.53 -9.44
N LYS A 117 -13.48 2.21 -10.52
CA LYS A 117 -13.11 2.49 -11.92
C LYS A 117 -12.68 3.94 -12.15
N ARG A 118 -13.41 4.91 -11.59
CA ARG A 118 -13.09 6.35 -11.76
C ARG A 118 -11.68 6.71 -11.30
N VAL A 119 -11.15 6.06 -10.25
CA VAL A 119 -9.77 6.32 -9.80
C VAL A 119 -8.78 5.64 -10.72
N ALA A 120 -9.05 4.40 -11.14
CA ALA A 120 -8.22 3.68 -12.11
C ALA A 120 -8.08 4.48 -13.42
N ASP A 121 -9.18 4.95 -14.00
CA ASP A 121 -9.19 5.76 -15.22
C ASP A 121 -8.37 7.05 -15.04
N LYS A 122 -8.45 7.69 -13.87
CA LYS A 122 -7.65 8.91 -13.59
C LYS A 122 -6.16 8.61 -13.48
N LEU A 123 -5.78 7.47 -12.90
CA LEU A 123 -4.37 7.06 -12.83
C LEU A 123 -3.82 6.75 -14.22
N GLU A 124 -4.62 6.13 -15.09
CA GLU A 124 -4.23 5.84 -16.47
C GLU A 124 -3.93 7.12 -17.26
N ASN A 125 -4.62 8.22 -16.95
CA ASN A 125 -4.37 9.53 -17.56
C ASN A 125 -3.21 10.30 -16.91
N ARG A 126 -2.51 9.75 -15.89
CA ARG A 126 -1.30 10.37 -15.29
C ARG A 126 -0.01 9.98 -16.03
N THR A 127 -0.05 8.91 -16.82
CA THR A 127 1.08 8.39 -17.60
C THR A 127 1.32 9.17 -18.88
#